data_AF-A0A843WUP3-F1
#
_entry.id   AF-A0A843WUP3-F1
#
_cell.length_a   1.000
_cell.length_b   1.000
_cell.length_c   1.000
_cell.angle_alpha   90.00
_cell.angle_beta   90.00
_cell.angle_gamma   90.00
#
_symmetry.space_group_name_H-M   'P 1'
#
loop_
_entity.id
_entity.type
_entity.pdbx_description
1 polymer ?
#
loop_
_entity_poly.entity_id
_entity_poly.type
_entity_poly.pdbx_seq_one_letter_code
_entity_poly.pdbx_strand_id
1 'polypeptide(L)'
;MEYTGYIAEGHSVNKPSYFDGTNYAYWKTRMQVFLRVQDHKIWGVVNKGPYELSEDKEKWTPEEIKKSNANWSAMNIMQCSLHPTEFSSVSSCSSAKEIWDRLMVIYEGTSEVK
;
A
#
# COMPACT_ATOMS: atom_id res chain seq x y z
N MET A 1 27.66 -6.33 25.23
CA MET A 1 26.74 -7.36 24.74
C MET A 1 25.63 -7.45 25.75
N GLU A 2 24.40 -7.10 25.37
CA GLU A 2 23.19 -7.71 25.93
C GLU A 2 22.04 -7.45 24.94
N TYR A 3 21.42 -8.57 24.55
CA TYR A 3 20.45 -8.70 23.48
C TYR A 3 19.17 -7.93 23.81
N THR A 4 18.81 -6.94 22.99
CA THR A 4 17.40 -6.52 22.91
C THR A 4 16.63 -7.65 22.24
N GLY A 5 15.99 -8.48 23.06
CA GLY A 5 15.14 -9.56 22.58
C GLY A 5 14.13 -9.03 21.57
N TYR A 6 14.20 -9.55 20.35
CA TYR A 6 13.11 -9.42 19.38
C TYR A 6 11.88 -10.06 20.01
N ILE A 7 10.96 -9.23 20.50
CA ILE A 7 9.61 -9.66 20.80
C ILE A 7 9.04 -10.02 19.43
N ALA A 8 8.87 -11.31 19.15
CA ALA A 8 8.13 -11.76 17.98
C ALA A 8 6.67 -11.36 18.20
N GLU A 9 6.33 -10.12 17.83
CA GLU A 9 4.93 -9.67 17.86
C GLU A 9 4.11 -10.63 17.00
N GLY A 10 3.16 -11.29 17.65
CA GLY A 10 2.16 -12.09 16.95
C GLY A 10 1.52 -11.25 15.86
N HIS A 11 1.51 -11.76 14.64
CA HIS A 11 1.02 -11.02 13.50
C HIS A 11 -0.49 -10.76 13.62
N SER A 12 -0.86 -9.51 13.89
CA SER A 12 -2.26 -9.09 13.83
C SER A 12 -2.79 -9.21 12.40
N VAL A 13 -3.90 -9.93 12.23
CA VAL A 13 -4.67 -9.95 10.97
C VAL A 13 -5.45 -8.65 10.75
N ASN A 14 -5.53 -7.79 11.78
CA ASN A 14 -6.32 -6.56 11.75
C ASN A 14 -5.46 -5.30 11.53
N LYS A 15 -4.14 -5.39 11.69
CA LYS A 15 -3.22 -4.25 11.55
C LYS A 15 -2.20 -4.52 10.44
N PRO A 16 -1.97 -3.57 9.51
CA PRO A 16 -0.93 -3.74 8.52
C PRO A 16 0.44 -3.87 9.16
N SER A 17 1.34 -4.63 8.53
CA SER A 17 2.71 -4.78 8.99
C SER A 17 3.45 -3.45 8.88
N TYR A 18 4.04 -3.00 9.98
CA TYR A 18 4.81 -1.78 10.03
C TYR A 18 6.08 -1.87 9.18
N PHE A 19 6.45 -0.77 8.54
CA PHE A 19 7.60 -0.66 7.65
C PHE A 19 8.47 0.52 8.00
N ASP A 20 9.71 0.24 8.37
CA ASP A 20 10.73 1.21 8.76
C ASP A 20 11.81 1.40 7.70
N GLY A 21 11.60 0.87 6.50
CA GLY A 21 12.59 0.86 5.41
C GLY A 21 13.48 -0.38 5.38
N THR A 22 13.39 -1.27 6.37
CA THR A 22 14.16 -2.52 6.38
C THR A 22 13.34 -3.70 5.87
N ASN A 23 14.02 -4.67 5.24
CA ASN A 23 13.42 -5.91 4.74
C ASN A 23 12.17 -5.71 3.87
N TYR A 24 12.29 -4.86 2.84
CA TYR A 24 11.19 -4.51 1.94
C TYR A 24 10.50 -5.75 1.32
N ALA A 25 11.26 -6.78 0.92
CA ALA A 25 10.70 -8.00 0.34
C ALA A 25 9.71 -8.70 1.30
N TYR A 26 10.05 -8.76 2.58
CA TYR A 26 9.14 -9.27 3.62
C TYR A 26 7.91 -8.39 3.76
N TRP A 27 8.10 -7.07 3.95
CA TRP A 27 6.98 -6.14 4.11
C TRP A 27 6.03 -6.18 2.90
N LYS A 28 6.59 -6.15 1.68
CA LYS A 28 5.85 -6.22 0.42
C LYS A 28 4.96 -7.46 0.39
N THR A 29 5.53 -8.64 0.67
CA THR A 29 4.80 -9.91 0.69
C THR A 29 3.65 -9.87 1.72
N ARG A 30 3.92 -9.34 2.92
CA ARG A 30 2.92 -9.22 3.98
C ARG A 30 1.81 -8.24 3.65
N MET A 31 2.16 -7.09 3.07
CA MET A 31 1.20 -6.07 2.66
C MET A 31 0.31 -6.57 1.52
N GLN A 32 0.85 -7.28 0.54
CA GLN A 32 0.06 -7.91 -0.53
C GLN A 32 -1.00 -8.87 0.02
N VAL A 33 -0.62 -9.74 0.95
CA VAL A 33 -1.56 -10.67 1.60
C VAL A 33 -2.60 -9.90 2.40
N PHE A 34 -2.19 -8.91 3.18
CA PHE A 34 -3.11 -8.09 3.99
C PHE A 34 -4.16 -7.40 3.13
N LEU A 35 -3.76 -6.70 2.06
CA LEU A 35 -4.68 -6.01 1.15
C LEU A 35 -5.67 -6.97 0.49
N ARG A 36 -5.23 -8.19 0.12
CA ARG A 36 -6.09 -9.22 -0.48
C ARG A 36 -7.13 -9.76 0.49
N VAL A 37 -6.77 -9.92 1.77
CA VAL A 37 -7.69 -10.39 2.81
C VAL A 37 -8.73 -9.33 3.18
N GLN A 38 -8.40 -8.04 3.10
CA GLN A 38 -9.35 -6.96 3.40
C GLN A 38 -10.48 -6.87 2.38
N ASP A 39 -10.16 -6.79 1.08
CA ASP A 39 -11.14 -6.86 0.00
C ASP A 39 -10.41 -7.16 -1.32
N HIS A 40 -10.94 -8.07 -2.15
CA HIS A 40 -10.43 -8.32 -3.51
C HIS A 40 -10.29 -7.04 -4.36
N LYS A 41 -11.14 -6.03 -4.13
CA LYS A 41 -11.11 -4.74 -4.84
C LYS A 41 -9.92 -3.88 -4.44
N ILE A 42 -9.51 -3.94 -3.17
CA ILE A 42 -8.35 -3.19 -2.64
C ILE A 42 -7.07 -3.64 -3.36
N TRP A 43 -6.83 -4.95 -3.46
CA TRP A 43 -5.70 -5.43 -4.25
C TRP A 43 -5.85 -5.09 -5.75
N GLY A 44 -7.08 -5.13 -6.26
CA GLY A 44 -7.39 -4.76 -7.65
C GLY A 44 -6.96 -3.34 -8.02
N VAL A 45 -7.20 -2.35 -7.16
CA VAL A 45 -6.79 -0.93 -7.41
C VAL A 45 -5.28 -0.74 -7.24
N VAL A 46 -4.66 -1.45 -6.31
CA VAL A 46 -3.20 -1.40 -6.08
C VAL A 46 -2.41 -2.06 -7.21
N ASN A 47 -2.91 -3.16 -7.77
CA ASN A 47 -2.18 -3.91 -8.79
C ASN A 47 -2.37 -3.37 -10.21
N LYS A 48 -3.60 -2.96 -10.57
CA LYS A 48 -3.91 -2.55 -11.95
C LYS A 48 -3.78 -1.05 -12.20
N GLY A 49 -3.67 -0.23 -11.16
CA GLY A 49 -3.57 1.21 -11.32
C GLY A 49 -4.91 1.88 -11.52
N PRO A 50 -4.97 3.20 -11.30
CA PRO A 50 -6.23 3.89 -11.10
C PRO A 50 -7.10 3.63 -12.32
N TYR A 51 -8.20 2.92 -12.09
CA TYR A 51 -9.25 2.81 -13.07
C TYR A 51 -9.66 4.24 -13.41
N GLU A 52 -9.83 4.53 -14.69
CA GLU A 52 -10.34 5.81 -15.18
C GLU A 52 -11.66 6.09 -14.45
N LEU A 53 -11.58 6.91 -13.39
CA LEU A 53 -12.74 7.43 -12.71
C LEU A 53 -13.11 8.72 -13.44
N SER A 54 -14.39 8.90 -13.73
CA SER A 54 -14.89 10.18 -14.23
C SER A 54 -14.38 11.32 -13.33
N GLU A 55 -13.87 12.41 -13.93
CA GLU A 55 -13.52 13.62 -13.17
C GLU A 55 -14.76 14.22 -12.48
N ASP A 56 -15.92 14.05 -13.11
CA ASP A 56 -17.21 14.43 -12.57
C ASP A 56 -17.71 13.37 -11.57
N LYS A 57 -17.48 13.65 -10.29
CA LYS A 57 -17.88 12.78 -9.16
C LYS A 57 -19.39 12.65 -9.01
N GLU A 58 -20.17 13.59 -9.51
CA GLU A 58 -21.64 13.55 -9.41
C GLU A 58 -22.24 12.50 -10.35
N LYS A 59 -21.50 12.12 -11.39
CA LYS A 59 -21.89 11.07 -12.34
C LYS A 59 -21.38 9.69 -11.97
N TRP A 60 -20.69 9.55 -10.83
CA TRP A 60 -20.13 8.26 -10.46
C TRP A 60 -21.20 7.20 -10.28
N THR A 61 -21.03 6.13 -11.03
CA THR A 61 -21.79 4.91 -10.84
C THR A 61 -21.49 4.31 -9.45
N PRO A 62 -22.39 3.48 -8.91
CA PRO A 62 -22.11 2.73 -7.68
C PRO A 62 -20.83 1.88 -7.75
N GLU A 63 -20.39 1.49 -8.95
CA GLU A 63 -19.14 0.76 -9.15
C GLU A 63 -17.91 1.67 -9.02
N GLU A 64 -17.95 2.87 -9.62
CA GLU A 64 -16.89 3.89 -9.50
C GLU A 64 -16.73 4.35 -8.04
N ILE A 65 -17.84 4.57 -7.33
CA ILE A 65 -17.81 4.88 -5.88
C ILE A 65 -17.10 3.75 -5.12
N LYS A 66 -17.43 2.48 -5.41
CA LYS A 66 -16.79 1.32 -4.75
C LYS A 66 -15.30 1.23 -5.06
N LYS A 67 -14.88 1.52 -6.31
CA LYS A 67 -13.46 1.53 -6.71
C LYS A 67 -12.71 2.67 -6.02
N SER A 68 -13.30 3.87 -5.99
CA SER A 68 -12.76 5.04 -5.29
C SER A 68 -12.57 4.76 -3.80
N ASN A 69 -13.59 4.19 -3.14
CA ASN A 69 -13.48 3.78 -1.74
C ASN A 69 -12.36 2.74 -1.52
N ALA A 70 -12.25 1.74 -2.38
CA ALA A 70 -11.16 0.76 -2.31
C ALA A 70 -9.78 1.42 -2.47
N ASN A 71 -9.64 2.43 -3.35
CA ASN A 71 -8.41 3.20 -3.49
C ASN A 71 -8.07 3.96 -2.21
N TRP A 72 -9.03 4.70 -1.63
CA TRP A 72 -8.81 5.44 -0.37
C TRP A 72 -8.48 4.51 0.79
N SER A 73 -9.17 3.38 0.91
CA SER A 73 -8.85 2.35 1.92
C SER A 73 -7.45 1.79 1.74
N ALA A 74 -7.04 1.48 0.50
CA ALA A 74 -5.69 1.01 0.21
C ALA A 74 -4.62 2.05 0.56
N MET A 75 -4.84 3.31 0.18
CA MET A 75 -3.93 4.42 0.53
C MET A 75 -3.77 4.54 2.04
N ASN A 76 -4.89 4.56 2.77
CA ASN A 76 -4.86 4.65 4.23
C ASN A 76 -4.11 3.46 4.86
N ILE A 77 -4.39 2.22 4.43
CA ILE A 77 -3.70 1.02 4.91
C ILE A 77 -2.18 1.12 4.71
N MET A 78 -1.76 1.50 3.50
CA MET A 78 -0.34 1.63 3.20
C MET A 78 0.29 2.75 4.01
N GLN A 79 -0.28 3.97 4.00
CA GLN A 79 0.26 5.11 4.74
C GLN A 79 0.36 4.86 6.24
N CYS A 80 -0.65 4.25 6.87
CA CYS A 80 -0.62 3.88 8.29
C CYS A 80 0.41 2.80 8.62
N SER A 81 0.92 2.08 7.62
CA SER A 81 1.93 1.06 7.79
C SER A 81 3.36 1.60 7.68
N LEU A 82 3.55 2.83 7.21
CA LEU A 82 4.86 3.41 6.96
C LEU A 82 5.41 4.18 8.16
N HIS A 83 6.70 4.05 8.42
CA HIS A 83 7.46 4.99 9.25
C HIS A 83 7.40 6.40 8.62
N PRO A 84 7.43 7.49 9.42
CA PRO A 84 7.35 8.86 8.91
C PRO A 84 8.31 9.21 7.76
N THR A 85 9.54 8.67 7.78
CA THR A 85 10.49 8.84 6.68
C THR A 85 9.94 8.31 5.36
N GLU A 86 9.38 7.10 5.35
CA GLU A 86 8.86 6.48 4.14
C GLU A 86 7.52 7.05 3.71
N PHE A 87 6.70 7.45 4.68
CA PHE A 87 5.50 8.22 4.42
C PHE A 87 5.84 9.51 3.66
N SER A 88 6.91 10.22 4.03
CA SER A 88 7.28 11.48 3.36
C SER A 88 7.56 11.27 1.87
N SER A 89 8.18 10.14 1.51
CA SER A 89 8.52 9.75 0.13
C SER A 89 7.32 9.47 -0.78
N VAL A 90 6.16 9.17 -0.19
CA VAL A 90 4.90 8.83 -0.90
C VAL A 90 3.76 9.81 -0.58
N SER A 91 4.02 10.84 0.21
CA SER A 91 2.99 11.77 0.72
C SER A 91 2.28 12.56 -0.39
N SER A 92 2.94 12.75 -1.53
CA SER A 92 2.38 13.43 -2.71
C SER A 92 1.63 12.49 -3.67
N CYS A 93 1.64 11.18 -3.43
CA CYS A 93 0.94 10.22 -4.29
C CYS A 93 -0.58 10.37 -4.13
N SER A 94 -1.28 10.39 -5.26
CA SER A 94 -2.72 10.61 -5.37
C SER A 94 -3.54 9.32 -5.40
N SER A 95 -2.87 8.18 -5.61
CA SER A 95 -3.50 6.86 -5.68
C SER A 95 -2.73 5.79 -4.94
N ALA A 96 -3.43 4.71 -4.58
CA ALA A 96 -2.83 3.54 -3.96
C ALA A 96 -1.77 2.89 -4.86
N LYS A 97 -2.01 2.89 -6.18
CA LYS A 97 -1.03 2.40 -7.16
C LYS A 97 0.24 3.23 -7.15
N GLU A 98 0.12 4.56 -7.16
CA GLU A 98 1.28 5.44 -7.13
C GLU A 98 2.12 5.22 -5.87
N ILE A 99 1.49 5.06 -4.70
CA ILE A 99 2.19 4.72 -3.46
C ILE A 99 2.94 3.38 -3.63
N TRP A 100 2.25 2.35 -4.12
CA TRP A 100 2.81 1.02 -4.30
C TRP A 100 4.01 1.01 -5.26
N ASP A 101 3.86 1.65 -6.42
CA ASP A 101 4.91 1.76 -7.45
C ASP A 101 6.09 2.60 -6.95
N ARG A 102 5.81 3.70 -6.26
CA ARG A 102 6.85 4.56 -5.69
C ARG A 102 7.71 3.79 -4.70
N LEU A 103 7.09 3.01 -3.81
CA LEU A 103 7.81 2.14 -2.88
C LEU A 103 8.61 1.07 -3.62
N MET A 104 8.03 0.43 -4.65
CA MET A 104 8.78 -0.53 -5.47
C MET A 104 10.03 0.11 -6.09
N VAL A 105 9.90 1.31 -6.67
CA VAL A 105 11.03 2.02 -7.29
C VAL A 105 12.10 2.37 -6.25
N ILE A 106 11.72 2.81 -5.05
CA ILE A 106 12.67 3.17 -3.98
C ILE A 106 13.48 1.96 -3.50
N TYR A 107 12.84 0.79 -3.34
CA TYR A 107 13.46 -0.36 -2.66
C TYR A 107 13.91 -1.50 -3.56
N GLU A 108 13.30 -1.67 -4.73
CA GLU A 108 13.71 -2.66 -5.73
C GLU A 108 14.50 -2.03 -6.88
N GLY A 109 14.56 -0.69 -6.93
CA GLY A 109 15.15 0.06 -8.03
C GLY A 109 14.22 0.13 -9.25
N THR A 110 14.56 1.00 -10.20
CA THR A 110 13.91 0.95 -11.51
C THR A 110 14.35 -0.32 -12.22
N SER A 111 13.40 -1.22 -12.48
CA SER A 111 13.59 -2.25 -13.50
C SER A 111 13.51 -1.58 -14.89
N GLU A 112 14.39 -0.63 -15.17
CA GLU A 112 14.63 -0.10 -16.51
C GLU A 112 15.99 -0.61 -17.00
N VAL A 113 16.09 -1.92 -17.26
CA VAL A 113 17.04 -2.42 -18.26
C VAL A 113 16.45 -3.66 -18.95
N LYS A 114 16.08 -3.44 -20.23
CA LYS A 114 15.73 -4.34 -21.34
C LYS A 114 14.29 -4.84 -21.48
#